data_AF-A0A3D2U8R0-F1
#
_entry.id   AF-A0A3D2U8R0-F1
#
_cell.length_a   1.000
_cell.length_b   1.000
_cell.length_c   1.000
_cell.angle_alpha   90.00
_cell.angle_beta   90.00
_cell.angle_gamma   90.00
#
_symmetry.space_group_name_H-M   'P 1'
#
loop_
_entity.id
_entity.type
_entity.pdbx_description
1 polymer ?
#
loop_
_entity_poly.entity_id
_entity_poly.type
_entity_poly.pdbx_seq_one_letter_code
_entity_poly.pdbx_strand_id
1 'polypeptide(L)' 'MEGAGGIFDVVVNGDMIFSKHAVDRFPEHDEILGQLD' A
#
# COMPACT_ATOMS: atom_id res chain seq x y z
N MET A 1 -8.61 15.53 -8.29
CA MET A 1 -7.39 14.91 -8.84
C MET A 1 -7.53 13.43 -8.58
N GLU A 2 -7.93 12.67 -9.59
CA GLU A 2 -8.03 11.22 -9.50
C GLU A 2 -6.67 10.65 -9.90
N GLY A 3 -6.07 9.82 -9.04
CA GLY A 3 -4.73 9.29 -9.26
C GLY A 3 -4.64 8.58 -10.62
N ALA A 4 -3.84 9.12 -11.52
CA ALA A 4 -3.63 8.59 -12.85
C ALA A 4 -2.95 7.22 -12.76
N GLY A 5 -3.72 6.13 -12.93
CA GLY A 5 -3.15 4.79 -13.15
C GLY A 5 -3.57 3.70 -12.17
N GLY A 6 -4.42 3.98 -11.16
CA GLY A 6 -4.90 2.93 -10.24
C GLY A 6 -3.80 2.30 -9.37
N ILE A 7 -2.67 2.98 -9.23
CA ILE A 7 -1.55 2.58 -8.38
C ILE A 7 -1.84 3.03 -6.94
N PHE A 8 -1.60 2.12 -6.01
CA PHE A 8 -1.68 2.39 -4.58
C PHE A 8 -0.58 1.58 -3.89
N ASP A 9 0.52 2.25 -3.56
CA ASP A 9 1.66 1.65 -2.87
C ASP A 9 1.86 2.33 -1.52
N VAL A 10 2.20 1.55 -0.50
CA VAL A 10 2.50 2.02 0.85
C VAL A 10 3.96 1.75 1.14
N VAL A 11 4.69 2.78 1.56
CA VAL A 11 6.14 2.74 1.79
C VAL A 11 6.44 3.32 3.18
N VAL A 12 7.31 2.64 3.95
CA VAL A 12 7.74 3.03 5.29
C VAL A 12 9.26 2.96 5.33
N ASN A 13 9.93 4.03 5.77
CA ASN A 13 11.41 4.12 5.83
C ASN A 13 12.14 3.80 4.51
N GLY A 14 11.46 3.92 3.36
CA GLY A 14 11.98 3.57 2.05
C GLY A 14 11.66 2.14 1.59
N ASP A 15 11.09 1.31 2.47
CA ASP A 15 10.68 -0.06 2.16
C ASP A 15 9.19 -0.11 1.80
N MET A 16 8.88 -0.73 0.66
CA MET A 16 7.49 -0.91 0.21
C MET A 16 6.84 -2.04 1.02
N ILE A 17 5.83 -1.68 1.81
CA ILE A 17 5.09 -2.61 2.68
C ILE A 17 3.77 -3.08 2.08
N PHE A 18 3.26 -2.40 1.04
CA PHE A 18 2.08 -2.83 0.29
C PHE A 18 2.08 -2.27 -1.14
N SER A 19 1.55 -3.03 -2.10
CA SER A 19 1.24 -2.54 -3.45
C SER A 19 -0.06 -3.17 -3.97
N LYS A 20 -1.06 -2.33 -4.25
CA LYS A 20 -2.32 -2.76 -4.88
C LYS A 20 -2.09 -3.38 -6.24
N HIS A 21 -1.09 -2.92 -6.98
CA HIS A 21 -0.78 -3.48 -8.29
C HIS A 21 -0.28 -4.93 -8.19
N ALA A 22 0.39 -5.28 -7.09
CA ALA A 22 0.86 -6.65 -6.84
C ALA A 22 -0.26 -7.60 -6.39
N VAL A 23 -1.23 -7.12 -5.60
CA VAL A 23 -2.27 -7.98 -4.97
C VAL A 23 -3.68 -7.79 -5.54
N ASP A 24 -3.85 -6.89 -6.51
CA ASP A 24 -5.11 -6.50 -7.14
C ASP A 24 -6.26 -6.15 -6.17
N ARG A 25 -5.92 -5.52 -5.04
CA ARG A 25 -6.88 -5.03 -4.04
C ARG A 25 -6.28 -3.91 -3.20
N PHE A 26 -7.12 -3.25 -2.41
CA PHE A 26 -6.66 -2.36 -1.35
C PHE A 26 -6.21 -3.15 -0.12
N PRO A 27 -5.34 -2.58 0.73
CA PRO A 27 -4.94 -3.22 1.97
C PRO A 27 -6.08 -3.18 2.99
N GLU A 28 -6.09 -4.16 3.88
CA GLU A 28 -6.84 -4.09 5.13
C GLU A 28 -6.05 -3.29 6.18
N HIS A 29 -6.76 -2.76 7.18
CA HIS A 29 -6.15 -1.90 8.20
C HIS A 29 -5.01 -2.61 8.94
N ASP A 30 -5.24 -3.86 9.35
CA ASP A 30 -4.27 -4.64 10.11
C ASP A 30 -3.00 -4.99 9.31
N GLU A 31 -3.10 -5.06 7.96
CA GLU A 31 -1.95 -5.34 7.09
C GLU A 31 -0.94 -4.19 7.05
N ILE A 32 -1.42 -2.96 7.27
CA ILE A 32 -0.56 -1.77 7.32
C ILE A 32 -0.14 -1.51 8.75
N LEU A 33 -1.08 -1.48 9.69
CA LEU A 33 -0.80 -1.15 11.09
C LEU A 33 0.14 -2.18 11.74
N GLY A 34 0.06 -3.46 11.38
CA GLY A 34 0.99 -4.48 11.85
C GLY A 34 2.43 -4.35 11.34
N GLN A 35 2.69 -3.44 10.39
CA GLN A 35 4.03 -3.17 9.84
C GLN A 35 4.62 -1.84 10.35
N LEU A 36 3.92 -1.15 11.25
CA LEU A 36 4.32 0.12 11.84
C LEU A 36 4.64 -0.11 13.34
N ASP A 37 5.91 -0.42 13.64
CA ASP A 37 6.42 -0.49 15.02
C ASP A 37 6.74 0.91 15.60
#